data_AF-A0A4Q5SAQ6-F1
#
_entry.id   AF-A0A4Q5SAQ6-F1
#
_cell.length_a   1.000
_cell.length_b   1.000
_cell.length_c   1.000
_cell.angle_alpha   90.00
_cell.angle_beta   90.00
_cell.angle_gamma   90.00
#
_symmetry.space_group_name_H-M   'P 1'
#
loop_
_entity.id
_entity.type
_entity.pdbx_description
1 polymer ?
#
loop_
_entity_poly.entity_id
_entity_poly.type
_entity_poly.pdbx_seq_one_letter_code
_entity_poly.pdbx_strand_id
1 'polypeptide(L)' 'QQVFHSEGYNNPWNGTLNGQQLPAGTYYYTIDLKNGTKPLQGWVTLLR' A
#
# COMPACT_ATOMS: atom_id res chain seq x y z
N GLN A 1 4.62 5.86 9.29
CA GLN A 1 3.15 5.85 9.41
C GLN A 1 2.61 4.75 8.50
N GLN A 2 1.87 3.78 9.03
CA GLN A 2 1.19 2.78 8.20
C GLN A 2 -0.12 3.39 7.69
N VAL A 3 -0.32 3.40 6.36
CA VAL A 3 -1.52 3.99 5.72
C VAL A 3 -2.56 2.95 5.33
N PHE A 4 -2.13 1.73 5.05
CA PHE A 4 -2.98 0.65 4.61
C PHE A 4 -2.33 -0.69 4.97
N HIS A 5 -3.14 -1.66 5.36
CA HIS A 5 -2.72 -3.04 5.59
C HIS A 5 -3.87 -3.96 5.21
N SER A 6 -3.56 -5.06 4.53
CA SER A 6 -4.52 -6.09 4.18
C SER A 6 -3.81 -7.43 4.10
N GLU A 7 -4.47 -8.46 4.63
CA GLU A 7 -4.13 -9.86 4.40
C GLU A 7 -5.08 -10.43 3.33
N GLY A 8 -4.54 -11.16 2.35
CA GLY A 8 -5.30 -11.68 1.21
C GLY A 8 -5.67 -10.65 0.13
N TYR A 9 -5.50 -9.34 0.39
CA TYR A 9 -5.72 -8.24 -0.57
C TYR A 9 -7.12 -8.23 -1.22
N ASN A 10 -8.16 -8.59 -0.46
CA ASN A 10 -9.54 -8.61 -0.96
C ASN A 10 -10.10 -7.21 -1.27
N ASN A 11 -9.62 -6.19 -0.53
CA ASN A 11 -10.00 -4.80 -0.72
C ASN A 11 -8.76 -4.01 -1.15
N PRO A 12 -8.67 -3.53 -2.40
CA PRO A 12 -7.50 -2.80 -2.85
C PRO A 12 -7.42 -1.42 -2.20
N TRP A 13 -6.19 -0.94 -1.97
CA TRP A 13 -5.96 0.43 -1.53
C TRP A 13 -6.23 1.41 -2.67
N ASN A 14 -7.00 2.46 -2.39
CA ASN A 14 -7.43 3.46 -3.38
C ASN A 14 -6.81 4.85 -3.14
N GLY A 15 -5.71 4.94 -2.39
CA GLY A 15 -5.06 6.22 -2.09
C GLY A 15 -5.74 7.01 -0.96
N THR A 16 -6.58 6.36 -0.16
CA THR A 16 -7.23 6.97 1.01
C THR A 16 -6.74 6.36 2.32
N LEU A 17 -6.86 7.13 3.41
CA LEU A 17 -6.69 6.68 4.78
C LEU A 17 -7.97 7.06 5.54
N ASN A 18 -8.68 6.07 6.09
CA ASN A 18 -9.94 6.28 6.80
C ASN A 18 -10.99 7.08 6.00
N GLY A 19 -11.07 6.85 4.68
CA GLY A 19 -12.00 7.55 3.78
C GLY A 19 -11.53 8.95 3.34
N GLN A 20 -10.43 9.46 3.86
CA GLN A 20 -9.85 10.74 3.45
C GLN A 20 -8.75 10.54 2.41
N GLN A 21 -8.71 11.38 1.37
CA GLN A 21 -7.67 11.32 0.35
C GLN A 21 -6.32 11.72 0.94
N LEU A 22 -5.31 10.88 0.73
CA LEU A 22 -3.95 11.17 1.15
C LEU A 22 -3.27 12.16 0.20
N PRO A 23 -2.37 13.04 0.68
CA PRO A 23 -1.67 14.01 -0.15
C PRO A 23 -0.93 13.39 -1.34
N ALA A 24 -0.72 14.21 -2.39
CA ALA A 24 0.18 13.85 -3.48
C ALA A 24 1.58 13.57 -2.92
N GLY A 25 2.22 12.50 -3.39
CA GLY A 25 3.52 12.10 -2.88
C GLY A 25 3.82 10.62 -3.11
N THR A 26 5.00 10.21 -2.68
CA THR A 26 5.50 8.84 -2.83
C THR A 26 5.21 8.03 -1.56
N TYR A 27 4.56 6.90 -1.74
CA TYR A 27 4.20 5.96 -0.68
C TYR A 27 4.92 4.65 -0.93
N TYR A 28 5.54 4.11 0.11
CA TYR A 28 6.27 2.85 0.05
C TYR A 28 5.35 1.68 0.42
N TYR A 29 5.52 0.55 -0.26
CA TYR A 29 4.79 -0.67 0.04
C TYR A 29 5.73 -1.85 0.26
N THR A 30 5.25 -2.80 1.06
CA THR A 30 5.85 -4.11 1.26
C THR A 30 4.76 -5.16 1.11
N ILE A 31 4.94 -6.14 0.22
CA ILE A 31 4.01 -7.25 -0.01
C ILE A 31 4.72 -8.56 0.33
N ASP A 32 4.20 -9.27 1.32
CA ASP A 32 4.67 -10.61 1.70
C ASP A 32 3.71 -11.67 1.13
N LEU A 33 4.22 -12.49 0.22
CA LEU A 33 3.45 -13.55 -0.45
C LEU A 33 3.31 -14.82 0.41
N LYS A 34 3.91 -14.88 1.59
CA LYS A 34 3.88 -16.03 2.53
C LYS A 34 4.26 -17.38 1.91
N ASN A 35 4.99 -17.37 0.79
CA ASN A 35 5.43 -18.56 0.05
C ASN A 35 6.93 -18.84 0.22
N GLY A 36 7.58 -18.21 1.21
CA GLY A 36 9.01 -18.33 1.48
C GLY A 36 9.91 -17.48 0.58
N THR A 37 9.35 -16.74 -0.39
CA THR A 37 10.12 -15.78 -1.19
C THR A 37 10.34 -14.47 -0.43
N LYS A 38 11.31 -13.67 -0.87
CA LYS A 38 11.57 -12.35 -0.28
C LYS A 38 10.37 -11.42 -0.50
N PRO A 39 9.97 -10.60 0.50
CA PRO A 39 8.90 -9.63 0.32
C PRO A 39 9.19 -8.68 -0.85
N LEU A 40 8.16 -8.40 -1.64
CA LEU A 40 8.22 -7.40 -2.71
C LEU A 40 8.16 -6.02 -2.08
N GLN A 41 9.05 -5.13 -2.48
CA GLN A 41 9.10 -3.77 -1.97
C GLN A 41 9.17 -2.80 -3.14
N GLY A 42 8.55 -1.65 -2.96
CA GLY A 42 8.56 -0.61 -3.97
C GLY A 42 7.87 0.64 -3.48
N TRP A 43 7.56 1.50 -4.43
CA TRP A 43 6.86 2.74 -4.17
C TRP A 43 5.81 3.00 -5.24
N VAL A 44 4.81 3.78 -4.87
CA VAL A 44 3.79 4.32 -5.75
C VAL A 44 3.69 5.81 -5.50
N THR A 45 3.46 6.58 -6.56
CA THR A 45 3.27 8.02 -6.44
C THR A 45 1.81 8.36 -6.68
N LEU A 46 1.20 9.02 -5.70
CA LEU A 46 -0.14 9.60 -5.84
C LEU A 46 0.01 10.94 -6.55
N LEU A 47 -0.60 11.05 -7.74
CA LEU A 47 -0.67 12.27 -8.55
C LEU A 47 -2.02 12.97 -8.34
N ARG A 48 -2.09 14.26 -8.69
CA ARG A 48 -3.27 15.12 -8.60
C ARG A 48 -3.54 15.79 -9.92
#